data_AF-A0A7V9JFS2-F1
#
_entry.id   AF-A0A7V9JFS2-F1
#
_cell.length_a   1.000
_cell.length_b   1.000
_cell.length_c   1.000
_cell.angle_alpha   90.00
_cell.angle_beta   90.00
_cell.angle_gamma   90.00
#
_symmetry.space_group_name_H-M   'P 1'
#
loop_
_entity.id
_entity.type
_entity.pdbx_description
1 polymer ?
#
loop_
_entity_poly.entity_id
_entity_poly.type
_entity_poly.pdbx_seq_one_letter_code
_entity_poly.pdbx_strand_id
1 'polypeptide(L)'
;AMISHDWVVGINTTAALGRWDVPLQLYHESSHLGDEYGDRFATRRLDWSREVLGGWAGYTAGPWRFSANASYAVVDGLGLPRAAGAAAIDFKSRPALGLSGGRLRPTAGVFFAADAATAWRVNASARLGVAVPTGSGGEIGVALIAHDGLSTQRQFYGRKSRYVGVELRFDL
;
A
#
# COMPACT_ATOMS: atom_id res chain seq x y z
N ALA A 1 10.48 14.36 -21.15
CA ALA A 1 10.44 13.64 -19.86
C ALA A 1 9.17 12.79 -19.86
N MET A 2 9.19 11.56 -19.34
CA MET A 2 7.94 10.86 -19.05
C MET A 2 7.50 11.28 -17.66
N ILE A 3 6.33 11.87 -17.55
CA ILE A 3 5.67 12.05 -16.26
C ILE A 3 4.46 11.12 -16.25
N SER A 4 4.54 10.10 -15.40
CA SER A 4 3.46 9.17 -15.11
C SER A 4 2.75 9.69 -13.88
N HIS A 5 1.42 9.80 -13.94
CA HIS A 5 0.60 10.21 -12.80
C HIS A 5 -0.41 9.13 -12.44
N ASP A 6 -0.28 8.59 -11.24
CA ASP A 6 -1.25 7.69 -10.62
C ASP A 6 -2.09 8.49 -9.61
N TRP A 7 -3.41 8.40 -9.71
CA TRP A 7 -4.36 9.07 -8.84
C TRP A 7 -5.20 8.05 -8.09
N VAL A 8 -5.43 8.31 -6.80
CA VAL A 8 -6.39 7.59 -5.98
C VAL A 8 -7.17 8.63 -5.17
N VAL A 9 -8.49 8.62 -5.28
CA VAL A 9 -9.38 9.50 -4.50
C VAL A 9 -10.57 8.68 -4.02
N GLY A 10 -10.95 8.81 -2.76
CA GLY A 10 -12.01 7.99 -2.21
C GLY A 10 -12.52 8.44 -0.87
N ILE A 11 -13.54 7.74 -0.41
CA ILE A 11 -14.18 7.93 0.89
C ILE A 11 -14.03 6.63 1.67
N ASN A 12 -13.59 6.77 2.93
CA ASN A 12 -13.35 5.66 3.83
C ASN A 12 -14.15 5.85 5.11
N THR A 13 -14.83 4.80 5.56
CA THR A 13 -15.48 4.74 6.87
C THR A 13 -14.86 3.60 7.65
N THR A 14 -14.49 3.84 8.91
CA THR A 14 -13.87 2.81 9.77
C THR A 14 -14.72 2.58 11.00
N ALA A 15 -15.11 1.32 11.24
CA ALA A 15 -15.68 0.91 12.52
C ALA A 15 -14.56 0.42 13.44
N ALA A 16 -14.37 1.09 14.59
CA ALA A 16 -13.43 0.67 15.62
C ALA A 16 -14.16 -0.11 16.72
N LEU A 17 -13.89 -1.41 16.83
CA LEU A 17 -14.60 -2.35 17.69
C LEU A 17 -13.60 -3.06 18.62
N GLY A 18 -13.10 -2.31 19.61
CA GLY A 18 -12.12 -2.81 20.58
C GLY A 18 -10.79 -3.15 19.92
N ARG A 19 -10.48 -4.44 19.79
CA ARG A 19 -9.24 -4.93 19.12
C ARG A 19 -9.36 -4.99 17.60
N TRP A 20 -10.58 -4.84 17.08
CA TRP A 20 -10.87 -4.88 15.66
C TRP A 20 -11.01 -3.48 15.09
N ASP A 21 -10.56 -3.31 13.86
CA ASP A 21 -10.94 -2.20 13.01
C ASP A 21 -11.44 -2.75 11.67
N VAL A 22 -12.54 -2.20 11.19
CA VAL A 22 -13.17 -2.64 9.93
C VAL A 22 -13.35 -1.42 9.03
N PRO A 23 -12.33 -1.07 8.21
CA PRO A 23 -12.45 -0.06 7.17
C PRO A 23 -13.26 -0.55 5.97
N LEU A 24 -14.20 0.26 5.52
CA LEU A 24 -14.84 0.15 4.20
C LEU A 24 -14.41 1.34 3.35
N GLN A 25 -14.04 1.10 2.11
CA GLN A 25 -13.47 2.09 1.19
C GLN A 25 -14.19 2.03 -0.15
N LEU A 26 -14.58 3.20 -0.66
CA LEU A 26 -14.98 3.39 -2.04
C LEU A 26 -14.04 4.42 -2.65
N TYR A 27 -13.27 4.03 -3.66
CA TYR A 27 -12.29 4.90 -4.27
C TYR A 27 -12.21 4.74 -5.78
N HIS A 28 -11.95 5.86 -6.44
CA HIS A 28 -11.53 5.94 -7.82
C HIS A 28 -10.01 5.81 -7.88
N GLU A 29 -9.51 4.99 -8.78
CA GLU A 29 -8.10 4.95 -9.15
C GLU A 29 -7.93 5.11 -10.66
N SER A 30 -6.97 5.94 -11.05
CA SER A 30 -6.64 6.18 -12.44
C SER A 30 -5.14 6.37 -12.65
N SER A 31 -4.69 6.13 -13.88
CA SER A 31 -3.29 6.27 -14.24
C SER A 31 -3.17 6.88 -15.64
N HIS A 32 -2.43 7.98 -15.75
CA HIS A 32 -2.28 8.75 -16.98
C HIS A 32 -0.81 8.91 -17.37
N LEU A 33 -0.51 8.59 -18.64
CA LEU A 33 0.72 8.98 -19.31
C LEU A 33 0.57 10.40 -19.85
N GLY A 34 1.60 11.22 -19.69
CA GLY A 34 1.69 12.53 -20.33
C GLY A 34 1.45 12.44 -21.85
N ASP A 35 0.83 13.49 -22.40
CA ASP A 35 0.52 13.63 -23.82
C ASP A 35 1.78 13.59 -24.70
N GLU A 36 2.92 14.02 -24.15
CA GLU A 36 4.21 14.02 -24.84
C GLU A 36 4.71 12.61 -25.23
N TYR A 37 4.15 11.56 -24.62
CA TYR A 37 4.47 10.18 -24.97
C TYR A 37 3.76 9.71 -26.25
N GLY A 38 2.51 10.14 -26.46
CA GLY A 38 1.75 9.84 -27.68
C GLY A 38 2.29 10.55 -28.91
N ASP A 39 2.83 11.77 -28.71
CA ASP A 39 3.44 12.56 -29.79
C ASP A 39 4.80 12.01 -30.23
N ARG A 40 5.55 11.38 -29.31
CA ARG A 40 6.90 10.86 -29.57
C ARG A 40 6.94 9.40 -29.98
N PHE A 41 5.96 8.60 -29.55
CA PHE A 41 5.88 7.17 -29.84
C PHE A 41 4.48 6.86 -30.38
N ALA A 42 4.40 6.20 -31.53
CA ALA A 42 3.13 5.79 -32.16
C ALA A 42 2.43 4.67 -31.35
N THR A 43 2.04 4.98 -30.12
CA THR A 43 1.40 4.08 -29.17
C THR A 43 0.04 4.61 -28.79
N ARG A 44 -0.92 3.69 -28.63
CA ARG A 44 -2.27 4.04 -28.20
C ARG A 44 -2.24 4.30 -26.69
N ARG A 45 -2.77 5.46 -26.26
CA ARG A 45 -2.98 5.78 -24.85
C ARG A 45 -3.93 4.75 -24.23
N LEU A 46 -3.57 4.23 -23.08
CA LEU A 46 -4.37 3.28 -22.33
C LEU A 46 -4.94 4.00 -21.10
N ASP A 47 -6.23 4.34 -21.16
CA ASP A 47 -6.92 5.00 -20.06
C ASP A 47 -7.27 3.95 -19.00
N TRP A 48 -6.37 3.79 -18.05
CA TRP A 48 -6.57 2.91 -16.90
C TRP A 48 -7.36 3.68 -15.84
N SER A 49 -8.60 3.26 -15.60
CA SER A 49 -9.52 3.88 -14.63
C SER A 49 -10.44 2.83 -14.03
N ARG A 50 -10.57 2.82 -12.70
CA ARG A 50 -11.40 1.86 -11.96
C ARG A 50 -12.06 2.54 -10.77
N GLU A 51 -13.29 2.13 -10.49
CA GLU A 51 -13.97 2.42 -9.22
C GLU A 51 -13.94 1.15 -8.39
N VAL A 52 -13.41 1.20 -7.18
CA VAL A 52 -13.14 0.04 -6.35
C VAL A 52 -13.88 0.16 -5.02
N LEU A 53 -14.61 -0.90 -4.68
CA LEU A 53 -15.13 -1.14 -3.34
C LEU A 53 -14.20 -2.10 -2.61
N GLY A 54 -13.68 -1.71 -1.46
CA GLY A 54 -12.75 -2.50 -0.66
C GLY A 54 -13.17 -2.58 0.80
N GLY A 55 -13.12 -3.78 1.38
CA GLY A 55 -13.30 -4.00 2.81
C GLY A 55 -12.03 -4.52 3.45
N TRP A 56 -11.64 -3.95 4.57
CA TRP A 56 -10.53 -4.41 5.40
C TRP A 56 -11.05 -4.90 6.76
N ALA A 57 -10.34 -5.88 7.32
CA ALA A 57 -10.47 -6.25 8.71
C ALA A 57 -9.08 -6.30 9.34
N GLY A 58 -8.88 -5.50 10.38
CA GLY A 58 -7.69 -5.46 11.21
C GLY A 58 -7.96 -6.02 12.60
N TYR A 59 -7.03 -6.80 13.15
CA TYR A 59 -7.07 -7.29 14.53
C TYR A 59 -5.73 -7.04 15.23
N THR A 60 -5.78 -6.40 16.39
CA THR A 60 -4.59 -6.08 17.18
C THR A 60 -4.47 -6.98 18.42
N ALA A 61 -3.34 -7.66 18.54
CA ALA A 61 -3.00 -8.54 19.65
C ALA A 61 -1.60 -8.21 20.20
N GLY A 62 -1.56 -7.38 21.24
CA GLY A 62 -0.30 -6.92 21.81
C GLY A 62 0.49 -6.07 20.82
N PRO A 63 1.76 -6.41 20.50
CA PRO A 63 2.56 -5.66 19.53
C PRO A 63 2.24 -6.03 18.08
N TRP A 64 1.39 -7.03 17.85
CA TRP A 64 1.06 -7.54 16.52
C TRP A 64 -0.27 -6.99 16.02
N ARG A 65 -0.32 -6.69 14.73
CA ARG A 65 -1.54 -6.33 14.00
C ARG A 65 -1.63 -7.21 12.76
N PHE A 66 -2.77 -7.88 12.61
CA PHE A 66 -3.09 -8.71 11.45
C PHE A 66 -4.15 -7.96 10.64
N SER A 67 -3.98 -7.87 9.33
CA SER A 67 -4.97 -7.21 8.47
C SER A 67 -5.24 -8.05 7.22
N ALA A 68 -6.48 -8.05 6.75
CA ALA A 68 -6.87 -8.70 5.51
C ALA A 68 -7.84 -7.80 4.72
N ASN A 69 -7.82 -7.93 3.40
CA ASN A 69 -8.64 -7.19 2.47
C ASN A 69 -9.30 -8.10 1.44
N ALA A 70 -10.53 -7.76 1.11
CA ALA A 70 -11.15 -8.13 -0.14
C ALA A 70 -11.60 -6.85 -0.87
N SER A 71 -11.35 -6.78 -2.17
CA SER A 71 -11.75 -5.64 -2.99
C SER A 71 -12.28 -6.09 -4.35
N TYR A 72 -13.13 -5.24 -4.92
CA TYR A 72 -13.79 -5.50 -6.18
C TYR A 72 -13.94 -4.20 -6.97
N ALA A 73 -13.46 -4.19 -8.22
CA ALA A 73 -13.72 -3.09 -9.13
C ALA A 73 -15.18 -3.12 -9.60
N VAL A 74 -15.98 -2.15 -9.14
CA VAL A 74 -17.39 -2.01 -9.50
C VAL A 74 -17.56 -1.42 -10.89
N VAL A 75 -16.65 -0.51 -11.27
CA VAL A 75 -16.51 0.05 -12.61
C VAL A 75 -15.06 -0.17 -13.07
N ASP A 76 -14.88 -0.56 -14.32
CA ASP A 76 -13.56 -0.82 -14.90
C ASP A 76 -13.56 -0.41 -16.39
N GLY A 77 -12.68 0.51 -16.76
CA GLY A 77 -12.62 1.07 -18.11
C GLY A 77 -12.02 0.13 -19.17
N LEU A 78 -11.37 -0.97 -18.76
CA LEU A 78 -10.58 -1.84 -19.63
C LEU A 78 -11.13 -3.26 -19.74
N GLY A 79 -12.23 -3.59 -19.05
CA GLY A 79 -12.80 -4.93 -19.00
C GLY A 79 -11.96 -5.94 -18.23
N LEU A 80 -11.10 -5.48 -17.32
CA LEU A 80 -10.22 -6.35 -16.53
C LEU A 80 -11.00 -7.15 -15.48
N PRO A 81 -10.52 -8.35 -15.11
CA PRO A 81 -11.03 -9.07 -13.96
C PRO A 81 -11.00 -8.21 -12.69
N ARG A 82 -12.08 -8.30 -11.90
CA ARG A 82 -12.43 -7.25 -10.94
C ARG A 82 -12.00 -7.50 -9.50
N ALA A 83 -11.85 -8.78 -9.12
CA ALA A 83 -11.57 -9.17 -7.75
C ALA A 83 -10.09 -9.00 -7.40
N ALA A 84 -9.82 -8.56 -6.17
CA ALA A 84 -8.50 -8.50 -5.59
C ALA A 84 -8.54 -8.77 -4.07
N GLY A 85 -7.40 -9.08 -3.49
CA GLY A 85 -7.26 -9.31 -2.07
C GLY A 85 -5.86 -9.00 -1.58
N ALA A 86 -5.76 -8.71 -0.29
CA ALA A 86 -4.48 -8.45 0.36
C ALA A 86 -4.48 -8.93 1.82
N ALA A 87 -3.29 -9.13 2.37
CA ALA A 87 -3.10 -9.47 3.77
C ALA A 87 -1.80 -8.87 4.30
N ALA A 88 -1.77 -8.54 5.58
CA ALA A 88 -0.61 -7.96 6.22
C ALA A 88 -0.45 -8.44 7.67
N ILE A 89 0.79 -8.49 8.11
CA ILE A 89 1.15 -8.67 9.52
C ILE A 89 2.15 -7.58 9.86
N ASP A 90 1.83 -6.77 10.85
CA ASP A 90 2.68 -5.71 11.37
C ASP A 90 3.06 -5.99 12.81
N PHE A 91 4.30 -5.65 13.15
CA PHE A 91 4.83 -5.65 14.50
C PHE A 91 5.28 -4.24 14.88
N LYS A 92 4.85 -3.78 16.06
CA LYS A 92 5.31 -2.54 16.67
C LYS A 92 5.56 -2.78 18.16
N SER A 93 6.83 -2.71 18.57
CA SER A 93 7.17 -2.96 19.95
C SER A 93 6.71 -1.83 20.88
N ARG A 94 6.72 -2.12 22.19
CA ARG A 94 6.77 -1.06 23.21
C ARG A 94 8.09 -0.28 23.09
N PRO A 95 8.14 0.99 23.54
CA PRO A 95 9.39 1.73 23.57
C PRO A 95 10.42 1.00 24.43
N ALA A 96 11.60 0.73 23.88
CA ALA A 96 12.75 0.20 24.58
C ALA A 96 13.84 1.28 24.68
N LEU A 97 14.68 1.22 25.71
CA LEU A 97 15.88 2.05 25.81
C LEU A 97 16.81 1.72 24.64
N GLY A 98 17.06 2.70 23.79
CA GLY A 98 18.03 2.65 22.71
C GLY A 98 19.45 2.88 23.20
N LEU A 99 20.42 2.58 22.34
CA LEU A 99 21.86 2.63 22.64
C LEU A 99 22.36 4.03 23.08
N SER A 100 21.64 5.10 22.73
CA SER A 100 21.96 6.49 23.08
C SER A 100 21.10 7.08 24.22
N GLY A 101 20.34 6.25 24.94
CA GLY A 101 19.41 6.69 25.98
C GLY A 101 18.04 7.18 25.47
N GLY A 102 17.86 7.28 24.14
CA GLY A 102 16.56 7.56 23.52
C GLY A 102 15.59 6.38 23.60
N ARG A 103 14.28 6.63 23.48
CA ARG A 103 13.27 5.56 23.39
C ARG A 103 13.06 5.16 21.93
N LEU A 104 13.34 3.91 21.59
CA LEU A 104 13.15 3.37 20.24
C LEU A 104 12.06 2.31 20.24
N ARG A 105 11.31 2.22 19.13
CA ARG A 105 10.33 1.16 18.87
C ARG A 105 10.71 0.39 17.61
N PRO A 106 11.34 -0.78 17.73
CA PRO A 106 11.41 -1.73 16.62
C PRO A 106 10.06 -1.93 15.93
N THR A 107 10.08 -1.87 14.60
CA THR A 107 8.92 -2.15 13.75
C THR A 107 9.29 -3.15 12.67
N ALA A 108 8.36 -4.01 12.31
CA ALA A 108 8.49 -4.91 11.18
C ALA A 108 7.12 -5.10 10.54
N GLY A 109 7.09 -5.55 9.29
CA GLY A 109 5.84 -5.94 8.67
C GLY A 109 6.04 -6.67 7.36
N VAL A 110 5.02 -7.44 6.99
CA VAL A 110 4.91 -8.08 5.69
C VAL A 110 3.53 -7.78 5.11
N PHE A 111 3.49 -7.60 3.80
CA PHE A 111 2.28 -7.29 3.04
C PHE A 111 2.24 -8.15 1.79
N PHE A 112 1.09 -8.72 1.51
CA PHE A 112 0.83 -9.53 0.33
C PHE A 112 -0.41 -9.00 -0.38
N ALA A 113 -0.37 -8.93 -1.70
CA ALA A 113 -1.53 -8.58 -2.50
C ALA A 113 -1.57 -9.40 -3.78
N ALA A 114 -2.77 -9.73 -4.25
CA ALA A 114 -2.99 -10.40 -5.52
C ALA A 114 -4.34 -9.95 -6.10
N ASP A 115 -4.41 -9.89 -7.43
CA ASP A 115 -5.61 -9.49 -8.14
C ASP A 115 -5.87 -10.38 -9.34
N ALA A 116 -7.13 -10.51 -9.72
CA ALA A 116 -7.53 -11.35 -10.84
C ALA A 116 -7.02 -10.81 -12.19
N ALA A 117 -6.83 -9.50 -12.34
CA ALA A 117 -6.34 -8.90 -13.59
C ALA A 117 -4.89 -9.28 -13.89
N THR A 118 -4.16 -9.72 -12.87
CA THR A 118 -2.79 -10.22 -12.97
C THR A 118 -2.70 -11.74 -12.82
N ALA A 119 -3.83 -12.44 -13.01
CA ALA A 119 -3.96 -13.89 -12.82
C ALA A 119 -3.52 -14.33 -11.41
N TRP A 120 -3.86 -13.54 -10.40
CA TRP A 120 -3.57 -13.80 -8.98
C TRP A 120 -2.09 -13.96 -8.67
N ARG A 121 -1.22 -13.30 -9.44
CA ARG A 121 0.21 -13.27 -9.12
C ARG A 121 0.41 -12.49 -7.82
N VAL A 122 1.00 -13.16 -6.84
CA VAL A 122 1.22 -12.59 -5.51
C VAL A 122 2.37 -11.59 -5.57
N ASN A 123 2.10 -10.40 -5.08
CA ASN A 123 3.07 -9.35 -4.78
C ASN A 123 3.36 -9.40 -3.29
N ALA A 124 4.64 -9.32 -2.92
CA ALA A 124 5.08 -9.34 -1.53
C ALA A 124 5.96 -8.12 -1.23
N SER A 125 5.71 -7.50 -0.08
CA SER A 125 6.56 -6.46 0.48
C SER A 125 6.88 -6.78 1.93
N ALA A 126 8.09 -6.45 2.35
CA ALA A 126 8.52 -6.57 3.74
C ALA A 126 9.16 -5.26 4.19
N ARG A 127 9.01 -4.93 5.48
CA ARG A 127 9.65 -3.78 6.11
C ARG A 127 10.28 -4.17 7.45
N LEU A 128 11.41 -3.56 7.77
CA LEU A 128 12.09 -3.68 9.05
C LEU A 128 12.71 -2.34 9.42
N GLY A 129 12.42 -1.82 10.61
CA GLY A 129 12.83 -0.49 10.98
C GLY A 129 12.68 -0.16 12.46
N VAL A 130 12.81 1.12 12.76
CA VAL A 130 12.64 1.69 14.10
C VAL A 130 11.85 2.98 14.03
N ALA A 131 11.04 3.23 15.05
CA ALA A 131 10.34 4.51 15.25
C ALA A 131 10.78 5.16 16.56
N VAL A 132 10.86 6.49 16.56
CA VAL A 132 11.23 7.32 17.71
C VAL A 132 10.03 8.19 18.06
N PRO A 133 9.50 8.11 19.30
CA PRO A 133 8.46 9.02 19.76
C PRO A 133 8.96 10.47 19.78
N THR A 134 8.13 11.39 19.29
CA THR A 134 8.32 12.83 19.43
C THR A 134 7.61 13.31 20.69
N GLY A 135 8.10 14.40 21.29
CA GLY A 135 7.57 14.93 22.55
C GLY A 135 6.10 15.39 22.50
N SER A 136 5.53 15.58 21.30
CA SER A 136 4.15 16.01 21.08
C SER A 136 3.15 14.87 20.86
N GLY A 137 3.57 13.60 21.03
CA GLY A 137 2.72 12.43 20.80
C GLY A 137 2.81 11.84 19.38
N GLY A 138 3.59 12.46 18.49
CA GLY A 138 3.92 11.92 17.17
C GLY A 138 5.07 10.91 17.21
N GLU A 139 5.44 10.36 16.07
CA GLU A 139 6.59 9.47 15.90
C GLU A 139 7.29 9.70 14.55
N ILE A 140 8.62 9.56 14.52
CA ILE A 140 9.42 9.56 13.30
C ILE A 140 10.04 8.18 13.13
N GLY A 141 9.88 7.57 11.95
CA GLY A 141 10.36 6.23 11.66
C GLY A 141 11.29 6.16 10.46
N VAL A 142 12.24 5.23 10.52
CA VAL A 142 13.07 4.82 9.38
C VAL A 142 13.01 3.30 9.24
N ALA A 143 12.82 2.82 8.02
CA ALA A 143 12.78 1.39 7.74
C ALA A 143 13.47 1.05 6.41
N LEU A 144 14.04 -0.15 6.35
CA LEU A 144 14.34 -0.81 5.09
C LEU A 144 13.07 -1.46 4.57
N ILE A 145 12.81 -1.29 3.28
CA ILE A 145 11.70 -1.93 2.58
C ILE A 145 12.25 -2.82 1.47
N ALA A 146 11.68 -4.00 1.32
CA ALA A 146 11.95 -4.89 0.21
C ALA A 146 10.63 -5.23 -0.48
N HIS A 147 10.64 -5.26 -1.81
CA HIS A 147 9.47 -5.59 -2.60
C HIS A 147 9.85 -6.59 -3.69
N ASP A 148 8.99 -7.57 -3.90
CA ASP A 148 9.05 -8.52 -5.01
C ASP A 148 7.64 -8.77 -5.53
N GLY A 149 7.38 -8.33 -6.76
CA GLY A 149 6.04 -8.42 -7.32
C GLY A 149 5.91 -7.71 -8.64
N LEU A 150 4.68 -7.33 -8.94
CA LEU A 150 4.31 -6.46 -10.03
C LEU A 150 4.57 -5.01 -9.65
N SER A 151 4.81 -4.18 -10.67
CA SER A 151 5.03 -2.76 -10.51
C SER A 151 3.92 -2.14 -9.68
N THR A 152 4.33 -1.40 -8.65
CA THR A 152 3.43 -0.54 -7.87
C THR A 152 2.94 0.66 -8.67
N GLN A 153 3.62 0.98 -9.78
CA GLN A 153 3.15 1.96 -10.77
C GLN A 153 2.10 1.30 -11.65
N ARG A 154 0.87 1.83 -11.61
CA ARG A 154 -0.32 1.21 -12.21
C ARG A 154 -0.24 1.16 -13.73
N GLN A 155 0.43 2.12 -14.36
CA GLN A 155 0.75 2.09 -15.80
C GLN A 155 1.54 0.86 -16.25
N PHE A 156 2.32 0.25 -15.34
CA PHE A 156 3.13 -0.92 -15.61
C PHE A 156 2.68 -2.12 -14.79
N TYR A 157 1.39 -2.19 -14.41
CA TYR A 157 0.85 -3.21 -13.50
C TYR A 157 1.13 -4.68 -13.92
N GLY A 158 1.45 -4.95 -15.19
CA GLY A 158 1.86 -6.27 -15.66
C GLY A 158 3.36 -6.59 -15.56
N ARG A 159 4.22 -5.59 -15.34
CA ARG A 159 5.68 -5.76 -15.28
C ARG A 159 6.13 -6.11 -13.88
N LYS A 160 7.13 -6.99 -13.78
CA LYS A 160 7.77 -7.29 -12.50
C LYS A 160 8.63 -6.11 -12.04
N SER A 161 8.59 -5.83 -10.75
CA SER A 161 9.46 -4.89 -10.05
C SER A 161 10.01 -5.58 -8.80
N ARG A 162 11.31 -5.44 -8.59
CA ARG A 162 11.99 -5.93 -7.40
C ARG A 162 12.98 -4.88 -6.95
N TYR A 163 12.88 -4.47 -5.69
CA TYR A 163 13.77 -3.45 -5.14
C TYR A 163 13.95 -3.60 -3.63
N VAL A 164 15.02 -2.98 -3.15
CA VAL A 164 15.22 -2.65 -1.74
C VAL A 164 15.32 -1.14 -1.65
N GLY A 165 14.62 -0.54 -0.69
CA GLY A 165 14.54 0.90 -0.51
C GLY A 165 14.57 1.29 0.96
N VAL A 166 14.49 2.59 1.19
CA VAL A 166 14.38 3.19 2.52
C VAL A 166 13.07 3.95 2.60
N GLU A 167 12.34 3.74 3.69
CA GLU A 167 11.13 4.48 4.05
C GLU A 167 11.44 5.45 5.17
N LEU A 168 10.96 6.69 5.03
CA LEU A 168 10.87 7.67 6.10
C LEU A 168 9.40 7.90 6.40
N ARG A 169 9.01 7.76 7.66
CA ARG A 169 7.63 7.90 8.13
C ARG A 169 7.53 9.00 9.17
N PHE A 170 6.50 9.83 9.04
CA PHE A 170 6.17 10.89 9.99
C PHE A 170 4.72 10.71 10.42
N ASP A 171 4.51 10.33 11.68
CA ASP A 171 3.21 10.37 12.33
C ASP A 171 3.17 11.65 13.17
N LEU A 172 2.40 12.64 12.74
CA LEU A 172 2.30 13.97 13.36
C LEU A 172 1.10 14.06 14.32
#